data_AF-A0A957N9B8-F1
#
_entry.id   AF-A0A957N9B8-F1
#
_cell.length_a   1.000
_cell.length_b   1.000
_cell.length_c   1.000
_cell.angle_alpha   90.00
_cell.angle_beta   90.00
_cell.angle_gamma   90.00
#
_symmetry.space_group_name_H-M   'P 1'
#
loop_
_entity.id
_entity.type
_entity.pdbx_description
1 polymer ?
#
loop_
_entity_poly.entity_id
_entity_poly.type
_entity_poly.pdbx_seq_one_letter_code
_entity_poly.pdbx_strand_id
1 'polypeptide(L)'
;MFVDRDRELAFLNEHYANAQAELVVLYGRRRVGKTELLRTFCADKPHLFFVADLGTEAGQLAVFTRQIGQFTAGDPDLLAPFPTWEAAFYYLTRQTQGRLLVVLDEFTYLIDSNN
;
A
#
# COMPACT_ATOMS: atom_id res chain seq x y z
N MET A 1 -11.76 15.28 -11.64
CA MET A 1 -11.53 14.90 -13.05
C MET A 1 -10.04 14.64 -13.17
N PHE A 2 -9.64 13.37 -13.25
CA PHE A 2 -8.25 12.98 -13.51
C PHE A 2 -8.04 13.06 -15.02
N VAL A 3 -7.11 13.91 -15.47
CA VAL A 3 -6.89 14.21 -16.88
C VAL A 3 -5.50 13.70 -17.24
N ASP A 4 -5.39 12.97 -18.35
CA ASP A 4 -4.17 12.27 -18.78
C ASP A 4 -3.79 11.11 -17.83
N ARG A 5 -2.85 10.23 -18.21
CA ARG A 5 -2.44 8.97 -17.52
C ARG A 5 -3.20 7.67 -17.86
N ASP A 6 -3.93 7.64 -18.96
CA ASP A 6 -4.64 6.44 -19.40
C ASP A 6 -3.69 5.24 -19.60
N ARG A 7 -2.46 5.51 -20.07
CA ARG A 7 -1.43 4.46 -20.27
C ARG A 7 -0.96 3.87 -18.95
N GLU A 8 -0.66 4.69 -17.97
CA GLU A 8 -0.21 4.23 -16.64
C GLU A 8 -1.33 3.51 -15.89
N LEU A 9 -2.57 3.99 -15.98
CA LEU A 9 -3.73 3.28 -15.44
C LEU A 9 -3.97 1.94 -16.13
N ALA A 10 -3.87 1.90 -17.47
CA ALA A 10 -4.01 0.66 -18.22
C ALA A 10 -2.94 -0.37 -17.81
N PHE A 11 -1.69 0.07 -17.70
CA PHE A 11 -0.58 -0.76 -17.21
C PHE A 11 -0.88 -1.34 -15.82
N LEU A 12 -1.27 -0.50 -14.86
CA LEU A 12 -1.58 -0.95 -13.50
C LEU A 12 -2.77 -1.93 -13.47
N ASN A 13 -3.82 -1.68 -14.27
CA ASN A 13 -4.99 -2.56 -14.35
C ASN A 13 -4.67 -3.91 -15.02
N GLU A 14 -3.84 -3.92 -16.07
CA GLU A 14 -3.37 -5.15 -16.72
C GLU A 14 -2.61 -6.04 -15.72
N HIS A 15 -1.65 -5.45 -14.99
CA HIS A 15 -0.89 -6.15 -13.96
C HIS A 15 -1.75 -6.56 -12.75
N TYR A 16 -2.79 -5.80 -12.42
CA TYR A 16 -3.77 -6.19 -11.39
C TYR A 16 -4.60 -7.41 -11.79
N ALA A 17 -4.98 -7.50 -13.07
CA ALA A 17 -5.79 -8.60 -13.61
C ALA A 17 -5.02 -9.91 -13.77
N ASN A 18 -3.67 -9.86 -13.76
CA ASN A 18 -2.85 -11.07 -13.79
C ASN A 18 -3.07 -11.93 -12.53
N ALA A 19 -3.05 -13.25 -12.70
CA ALA A 19 -3.19 -14.22 -11.60
C ALA A 19 -1.93 -14.35 -10.73
N GLN A 20 -0.79 -13.83 -11.19
CA GLN A 20 0.48 -13.89 -10.46
C GLN A 20 0.64 -12.72 -9.48
N ALA A 21 1.36 -12.96 -8.39
CA ALA A 21 1.80 -11.91 -7.48
C ALA A 21 2.90 -11.07 -8.13
N GLU A 22 2.78 -9.75 -8.04
CA GLU A 22 3.67 -8.82 -8.73
C GLU A 22 4.04 -7.63 -7.84
N LEU A 23 5.27 -7.15 -8.00
CA LEU A 23 5.76 -5.91 -7.40
C LEU A 23 5.93 -4.86 -8.49
N VAL A 24 5.18 -3.76 -8.38
CA VAL A 24 5.28 -2.62 -9.30
C VAL A 24 5.90 -1.43 -8.58
N VAL A 25 6.95 -0.86 -9.17
CA VAL A 25 7.61 0.35 -8.66
C VAL A 25 7.23 1.54 -9.53
N LEU A 26 6.43 2.45 -8.99
CA LEU A 26 6.09 3.70 -9.65
C LEU A 26 7.03 4.83 -9.21
N TYR A 27 7.83 5.34 -10.14
CA TYR A 27 8.79 6.42 -9.89
C TYR A 27 8.54 7.64 -10.77
N GLY A 28 9.08 8.80 -10.36
CA GLY A 28 8.96 10.05 -11.09
C GLY A 28 9.21 11.26 -10.21
N ARG A 29 9.34 12.45 -10.82
CA ARG A 29 9.62 13.71 -10.09
C ARG A 29 8.55 14.00 -9.03
N ARG A 30 8.89 14.83 -8.04
CA ARG A 30 7.91 15.31 -7.05
C ARG A 30 6.78 16.07 -7.76
N ARG A 31 5.55 15.88 -7.28
CA ARG A 31 4.32 16.57 -7.75
C ARG A 31 3.87 16.25 -9.19
N VAL A 32 4.30 15.13 -9.77
CA VAL A 32 3.80 14.67 -11.09
C VAL A 32 2.47 13.92 -11.02
N GLY A 33 1.85 13.81 -9.85
CA GLY A 33 0.53 13.16 -9.68
C GLY A 33 0.56 11.66 -9.38
N LYS A 34 1.68 11.10 -8.87
CA LYS A 34 1.80 9.66 -8.56
C LYS A 34 0.78 9.18 -7.52
N THR A 35 0.65 9.90 -6.40
CA THR A 35 -0.33 9.58 -5.35
C THR A 35 -1.75 9.58 -5.91
N GLU A 36 -2.09 10.58 -6.73
CA GLU A 36 -3.43 10.67 -7.33
C GLU A 36 -3.68 9.54 -8.34
N LEU A 37 -2.67 9.16 -9.13
CA LEU A 37 -2.73 7.98 -10.00
C LEU A 37 -3.02 6.71 -9.20
N LEU A 38 -2.28 6.49 -8.11
CA LEU A 38 -2.46 5.31 -7.24
C LEU A 38 -3.83 5.32 -6.58
N ARG A 39 -4.31 6.47 -6.07
CA ARG A 39 -5.66 6.60 -5.49
C ARG A 39 -6.75 6.29 -6.51
N THR A 40 -6.61 6.84 -7.72
CA THR A 40 -7.53 6.56 -8.83
C THR A 40 -7.54 5.07 -9.18
N PHE A 41 -6.36 4.46 -9.27
CA PHE A 41 -6.21 3.02 -9.52
C PHE A 41 -6.84 2.15 -8.43
N CYS A 42 -6.81 2.58 -7.16
CA CYS A 42 -7.31 1.81 -6.03
C CYS A 42 -8.83 1.91 -5.81
N ALA A 43 -9.50 2.93 -6.34
CA ALA A 43 -10.85 3.34 -5.93
C ALA A 43 -11.93 2.23 -6.01
N ASP A 44 -11.79 1.28 -6.93
CA ASP A 44 -12.73 0.19 -7.19
C ASP A 44 -12.21 -1.19 -6.73
N LYS A 45 -11.10 -1.23 -5.97
CA LYS A 45 -10.40 -2.47 -5.60
C LYS A 45 -10.28 -2.60 -4.08
N PRO A 46 -10.39 -3.81 -3.50
CA PRO A 46 -9.99 -4.02 -2.11
C PRO A 46 -8.50 -3.72 -1.94
N HIS A 47 -8.16 -2.71 -1.15
CA HIS A 47 -6.79 -2.25 -1.05
C HIS A 47 -6.41 -1.72 0.34
N LEU A 48 -5.11 -1.76 0.62
CA LEU A 48 -4.47 -1.02 1.70
C LEU A 48 -3.61 0.09 1.09
N PHE A 49 -3.89 1.34 1.46
CA PHE A 49 -3.13 2.51 1.01
C PHE A 49 -2.35 3.10 2.19
N PHE A 50 -1.09 2.70 2.32
CA PHE A 50 -0.19 3.22 3.32
C PHE A 50 0.66 4.34 2.72
N VAL A 51 0.76 5.47 3.42
CA VAL A 51 1.63 6.59 3.05
C VAL A 51 2.70 6.68 4.11
N ALA A 52 3.94 6.41 3.71
CA ALA A 52 5.08 6.49 4.60
C ALA A 52 5.40 7.94 4.95
N ASP A 53 5.96 8.15 6.14
CA ASP A 53 6.42 9.46 6.60
C ASP A 53 7.77 9.36 7.30
N LEU A 54 8.29 10.51 7.75
CA LEU A 54 9.58 10.62 8.44
C LEU A 54 9.56 10.10 9.89
N GLY A 55 8.52 9.35 10.29
CA GLY A 55 8.41 8.73 11.59
C GLY A 55 9.37 7.56 11.78
N THR A 56 9.44 7.06 13.03
CA THR A 56 10.22 5.87 13.35
C THR A 56 9.60 4.62 12.73
N GLU A 57 10.41 3.59 12.47
CA GLU A 57 9.90 2.30 11.97
C GLU A 57 8.76 1.76 12.86
N ALA A 58 8.93 1.81 14.19
CA ALA A 58 7.90 1.38 15.13
C ALA A 58 6.61 2.21 15.02
N GLY A 59 6.71 3.53 14.80
CA GLY A 59 5.55 4.38 14.58
C GLY A 59 4.83 4.06 13.27
N GLN A 60 5.59 3.86 12.20
CA GLN A 60 5.04 3.48 10.89
C GLN A 60 4.38 2.09 10.94
N LEU A 61 5.00 1.11 11.62
CA LEU A 61 4.41 -0.21 11.86
C LEU A 61 3.15 -0.13 12.70
N ALA A 62 3.08 0.74 13.72
CA ALA A 62 1.87 0.94 14.50
C ALA A 62 0.72 1.50 13.62
N VAL A 63 1.01 2.50 12.78
CA VAL A 63 0.02 3.04 11.83
C VAL A 63 -0.44 1.99 10.83
N PHE A 64 0.51 1.26 10.22
CA PHE A 64 0.19 0.20 9.27
C PHE A 64 -0.62 -0.93 9.92
N THR A 65 -0.28 -1.32 11.16
CA THR A 65 -1.05 -2.30 11.94
C THR A 65 -2.50 -1.87 12.09
N ARG A 66 -2.76 -0.61 12.42
CA ARG A 66 -4.13 -0.10 12.53
C ARG A 66 -4.88 -0.15 11.19
N GLN A 67 -4.19 0.14 10.09
CA GLN A 67 -4.79 -0.01 8.75
C GLN A 67 -5.11 -1.47 8.43
N ILE A 68 -4.23 -2.41 8.80
CA ILE A 68 -4.48 -3.85 8.65
C ILE A 68 -5.71 -4.27 9.44
N GLY A 69 -5.83 -3.91 10.72
CA GLY A 69 -6.98 -4.26 11.55
C GLY A 69 -8.30 -3.73 10.97
N GLN A 70 -8.29 -2.47 10.52
CA GLN A 70 -9.44 -1.87 9.84
C GLN A 70 -9.81 -2.62 8.55
N PHE A 71 -8.82 -3.05 7.77
CA PHE A 71 -9.03 -3.73 6.49
C PHE A 71 -9.51 -5.18 6.67
N THR A 72 -8.91 -5.94 7.60
CA THR A 72 -9.19 -7.37 7.75
C THR A 72 -10.38 -7.66 8.67
N ALA A 73 -10.66 -6.79 9.63
CA ALA A 73 -11.68 -7.04 10.66
C ALA A 73 -12.64 -5.86 10.89
N GLY A 74 -12.43 -4.72 10.22
CA GLY A 74 -13.27 -3.53 10.43
C GLY A 74 -12.95 -2.76 11.72
N ASP A 75 -11.90 -3.15 12.45
CA ASP A 75 -11.52 -2.56 13.73
C ASP A 75 -10.01 -2.21 13.74
N PRO A 76 -9.65 -0.92 13.76
CA PRO A 76 -8.25 -0.48 13.70
C PRO A 76 -7.46 -0.82 14.97
N ASP A 77 -8.13 -1.05 16.11
CA ASP A 77 -7.45 -1.24 17.39
C ASP A 77 -7.44 -2.72 17.83
N LEU A 78 -7.91 -3.63 16.95
CA LEU A 78 -7.94 -5.07 17.18
C LEU A 78 -6.55 -5.70 17.32
N LEU A 79 -5.55 -5.15 16.63
CA LEU A 79 -4.21 -5.72 16.53
C LEU A 79 -3.19 -4.92 17.34
N ALA A 80 -2.34 -5.63 18.07
CA ALA A 80 -1.12 -5.03 18.63
C ALA A 80 -0.11 -4.74 17.50
N PRO A 81 0.71 -3.67 17.60
CA PRO A 81 1.70 -3.34 16.60
C PRO A 81 2.58 -4.54 16.22
N PHE A 82 2.72 -4.79 14.91
CA PHE A 82 3.62 -5.82 14.42
C PHE A 82 5.08 -5.48 14.74
N PRO A 83 5.91 -6.48 15.08
CA PRO A 83 7.31 -6.27 15.45
C PRO A 83 8.20 -5.96 14.24
N THR A 84 7.79 -6.36 13.02
CA THR A 84 8.54 -6.15 11.77
C THR A 84 7.57 -5.99 10.59
N TRP A 85 8.04 -5.38 9.51
CA TRP A 85 7.31 -5.32 8.24
C TRP A 85 7.02 -6.71 7.68
N GLU A 86 7.96 -7.64 7.80
CA GLU A 86 7.77 -9.03 7.38
C GLU A 86 6.58 -9.67 8.12
N ALA A 87 6.48 -9.48 9.44
CA ALA A 87 5.37 -10.01 10.23
C ALA A 87 4.03 -9.40 9.80
N ALA A 88 4.00 -8.10 9.51
CA ALA A 88 2.81 -7.41 9.02
C ALA A 88 2.36 -7.94 7.65
N PHE A 89 3.28 -8.07 6.69
CA PHE A 89 2.97 -8.63 5.36
C PHE A 89 2.57 -10.10 5.44
N TYR A 90 3.25 -10.91 6.25
CA TYR A 90 2.88 -12.32 6.45
C TYR A 90 1.49 -12.47 7.07
N TYR A 91 1.12 -11.61 8.03
CA TYR A 91 -0.25 -11.60 8.55
C TYR A 91 -1.28 -11.28 7.45
N LEU A 92 -1.02 -10.26 6.63
CA LEU A 92 -1.90 -9.88 5.52
C LEU A 92 -2.17 -10.99 4.52
N THR A 93 -1.13 -11.75 4.14
CA THR A 93 -1.29 -12.88 3.21
C THR A 93 -2.16 -13.99 3.78
N ARG A 94 -2.22 -14.13 5.12
CA ARG A 94 -3.06 -15.13 5.78
C ARG A 94 -4.51 -14.69 5.99
N GLN A 95 -4.76 -13.40 6.12
CA GLN A 95 -6.11 -12.87 6.33
C GLN A 95 -6.88 -12.63 5.04
N THR A 96 -6.19 -12.49 3.91
CA THR A 96 -6.83 -12.15 2.64
C THR A 96 -7.02 -13.39 1.78
N GLN A 97 -8.24 -13.60 1.29
CA GLN A 97 -8.51 -14.55 0.21
C GLN A 97 -8.72 -13.79 -1.09
N GLY A 98 -8.02 -14.21 -2.15
CA GLY A 98 -8.05 -13.53 -3.45
C GLY A 98 -7.00 -12.43 -3.61
N ARG A 99 -7.27 -11.48 -4.51
CA ARG A 99 -6.31 -10.44 -4.92
C ARG A 99 -6.25 -9.32 -3.87
N LEU A 100 -5.11 -9.17 -3.21
CA LEU A 100 -4.80 -8.05 -2.32
C LEU A 100 -4.01 -6.98 -3.08
N LEU A 101 -4.45 -5.72 -3.01
CA LEU A 101 -3.65 -4.57 -3.45
C LEU A 101 -3.08 -3.85 -2.24
N VAL A 102 -1.75 -3.78 -2.14
CA VAL A 102 -1.07 -2.97 -1.13
C VAL A 102 -0.27 -1.87 -1.82
N VAL A 103 -0.55 -0.63 -1.47
CA VAL A 103 0.18 0.55 -1.93
C VAL A 103 1.01 1.09 -0.77
N LEU A 104 2.31 1.22 -1.01
CA LEU A 104 3.27 1.91 -0.13
C LEU A 104 3.70 3.19 -0.83
N ASP A 105 3.00 4.30 -0.55
CA ASP A 105 3.35 5.60 -1.10
C ASP A 105 4.49 6.24 -0.31
N GLU A 106 5.29 7.05 -1.00
CA GLU A 106 6.52 7.66 -0.46
C GLU A 106 7.50 6.65 0.20
N PHE A 107 7.60 5.45 -0.40
CA PHE A 107 8.40 4.30 0.08
C PHE A 107 9.84 4.63 0.53
N THR A 108 10.46 5.68 0.00
CA THR A 108 11.79 6.12 0.44
C THR A 108 11.85 6.44 1.93
N TYR A 109 10.76 6.94 2.51
CA TYR A 109 10.71 7.22 3.95
C TYR A 109 10.67 5.95 4.82
N LEU A 110 10.20 4.83 4.29
CA LEU A 110 10.31 3.53 4.98
C LEU A 110 11.77 3.06 5.03
N ILE A 111 12.52 3.26 3.94
CA ILE A 111 13.94 2.89 3.87
C ILE A 111 14.75 3.74 4.85
N ASP A 112 14.51 5.06 4.87
CA ASP A 112 15.28 5.99 5.70
C ASP A 112 15.07 5.76 7.21
N SER A 113 13.91 5.23 7.61
CA SER A 113 13.59 4.94 9.02
C SER A 113 14.27 3.68 9.59
N ASN A 114 14.92 2.88 8.75
CA ASN A 114 15.58 1.61 9.10
C ASN A 114 17.12 1.73 9.17
N ASN A 115 17.64 2.96 9.27
CA ASN A 115 19.05 3.28 9.51
C ASN A 115 19.23 3.95 10.88
#